data_AF-A0A2E7W0P8-F1
#
_entry.id   AF-A0A2E7W0P8-F1
#
_cell.length_a   1.000
_cell.length_b   1.000
_cell.length_c   1.000
_cell.angle_alpha   90.00
_cell.angle_beta   90.00
_cell.angle_gamma   90.00
#
_symmetry.space_group_name_H-M   'P 1'
#
loop_
_entity.id
_entity.type
_entity.pdbx_description
1 polymer ?
#
loop_
_entity_poly.entity_id
_entity_poly.type
_entity_poly.pdbx_seq_one_letter_code
_entity_poly.pdbx_strand_id
1 'polypeptide(L)'
;MAKDKNRDFSGFSGEDLKKAKERDELALKKIESGEGCLLPGQASTPLIEPLPDYDKAECEEVYPSDKTLHGRHRIVFGRDRDTRSHFSGYGGRGATTAGSIDIVVGSGGPRPKHRQKVGPNFMGDAARVYLSQRADIDQYMMLPFGDSTGLFPSVNRSAVGIKADAVRIVGREGVRIYTNARTPTGINIASDEVKESNSRGEKIQSSGPDRGIHLIAHGQTGTYQVINPIQPPRLSGYKGTTDPPIYTINRLQPMVRGDNLLLAMNELVEQIRDITVLVQNFTNSQMRFNQYVATHTHEVVGGAPGVATPSVVVVSGFAQEVVKQLNDHIMAFSKKNAQLGTWYKMNYLSSTSPLSFLSRHNKTN
;
A
#
# COMPACT_ATOMS: atom_id res chain seq x y z
N MET A 1 -0.79 46.33 -21.17
CA MET A 1 -1.14 44.89 -21.22
C MET A 1 -1.93 44.53 -19.96
N ALA A 2 -3.23 44.83 -19.94
CA ALA A 2 -4.23 44.34 -18.99
C ALA A 2 -5.59 44.93 -19.41
N LYS A 3 -6.10 44.50 -20.57
CA LYS A 3 -7.52 44.73 -20.88
C LYS A 3 -8.30 43.68 -20.09
N ASP A 4 -9.08 44.18 -19.13
CA ASP A 4 -10.18 43.55 -18.42
C ASP A 4 -10.48 42.10 -18.79
N LYS A 5 -10.18 41.20 -17.86
CA LYS A 5 -11.02 40.02 -17.66
C LYS A 5 -12.14 40.48 -16.72
N ASN A 6 -13.36 40.56 -17.24
CA ASN A 6 -14.59 40.72 -16.46
C ASN A 6 -14.48 39.88 -15.18
N ARG A 7 -14.20 40.53 -14.05
CA ARG A 7 -14.29 39.88 -12.74
C ARG A 7 -15.77 39.60 -12.53
N ASP A 8 -16.09 38.35 -12.23
CA ASP A 8 -17.47 37.95 -11.99
C ASP A 8 -17.94 38.56 -10.67
N PHE A 9 -18.68 39.66 -10.78
CA PHE A 9 -19.30 40.33 -9.64
C PHE A 9 -20.76 39.88 -9.42
N SER A 10 -21.20 38.81 -10.08
CA SER A 10 -22.55 38.28 -9.87
C SER A 10 -22.67 37.72 -8.45
N GLY A 11 -23.37 38.45 -7.57
CA GLY A 11 -23.62 38.05 -6.19
C GLY A 11 -23.15 39.02 -5.10
N PHE A 12 -22.46 40.11 -5.43
CA PHE A 12 -22.12 41.14 -4.45
C PHE A 12 -23.30 42.12 -4.19
N SER A 13 -23.38 42.66 -2.99
CA SER A 13 -24.37 43.70 -2.68
C SER A 13 -24.02 45.02 -3.38
N GLY A 14 -25.00 45.91 -3.56
CA GLY A 14 -24.80 47.22 -4.20
C GLY A 14 -23.74 48.09 -3.50
N GLU A 15 -23.62 47.98 -2.18
CA GLU A 15 -22.59 48.69 -1.39
C GLU A 15 -21.19 48.10 -1.57
N ASP A 16 -21.08 46.76 -1.64
CA ASP A 16 -19.80 46.07 -1.86
C ASP A 16 -19.25 46.39 -3.25
N LEU A 17 -20.14 46.41 -4.25
CA LEU A 17 -19.83 46.83 -5.62
C LEU A 17 -19.34 48.28 -5.69
N LYS A 18 -19.96 49.18 -4.90
CA LYS A 18 -19.56 50.59 -4.85
C LYS A 18 -18.17 50.75 -4.23
N LYS A 19 -17.91 50.09 -3.09
CA LYS A 19 -16.58 50.09 -2.44
C LYS A 19 -15.49 49.44 -3.32
N ALA A 20 -15.84 48.40 -4.08
CA ALA A 20 -14.93 47.76 -5.04
C ALA A 20 -14.54 48.73 -6.16
N LYS A 21 -15.54 49.39 -6.77
CA LYS A 21 -15.32 50.38 -7.84
C LYS A 21 -14.51 51.58 -7.36
N GLU A 22 -14.84 52.12 -6.18
CA GLU A 22 -14.10 53.25 -5.58
C GLU A 22 -12.62 52.89 -5.31
N ARG A 23 -12.33 51.63 -4.91
CA ARG A 23 -10.96 51.12 -4.71
C ARG A 23 -10.22 50.88 -6.01
N ASP A 24 -10.87 50.27 -7.01
CA ASP A 24 -10.28 50.04 -8.32
C ASP A 24 -9.98 51.38 -9.02
N GLU A 25 -10.88 52.38 -8.91
CA GLU A 25 -10.65 53.75 -9.38
C GLU A 25 -9.50 54.45 -8.64
N LEU A 26 -9.39 54.27 -7.32
CA LEU A 26 -8.28 54.81 -6.54
C LEU A 26 -6.94 54.15 -6.90
N ALA A 27 -6.93 52.84 -7.16
CA ALA A 27 -5.75 52.12 -7.61
C ALA A 27 -5.32 52.55 -9.01
N LEU A 28 -6.29 52.72 -9.94
CA LEU A 28 -6.06 53.25 -11.28
C LEU A 28 -5.46 54.67 -11.23
N LYS A 29 -6.03 55.58 -10.42
CA LYS A 29 -5.50 56.95 -10.26
C LYS A 29 -4.06 56.98 -9.74
N LYS A 30 -3.71 56.08 -8.80
CA LYS A 30 -2.34 56.00 -8.27
C LYS A 30 -1.35 55.39 -9.27
N ILE A 31 -1.80 54.44 -10.09
CA ILE A 31 -1.00 53.91 -11.20
C ILE A 31 -0.72 55.00 -12.23
N GLU A 32 -1.71 55.84 -12.55
CA GLU A 32 -1.57 56.98 -13.47
C GLU A 32 -0.64 58.08 -12.92
N SER A 33 -0.59 58.27 -11.59
CA SER A 33 0.31 59.24 -10.95
C SER A 33 1.75 58.76 -10.77
N GLY A 34 2.10 57.55 -11.23
CA GLY A 34 3.45 56.99 -11.12
C GLY A 34 3.84 56.55 -9.70
N GLU A 35 2.93 56.66 -8.73
CA GLU A 35 3.08 56.08 -7.40
C GLU A 35 2.72 54.60 -7.51
N GLY A 36 3.71 53.70 -7.57
CA GLY A 36 3.50 52.26 -7.77
C GLY A 36 2.45 51.67 -6.83
N CYS A 37 1.19 51.64 -7.26
CA CYS A 37 0.08 51.12 -6.47
C CYS A 37 -0.14 49.67 -6.86
N LEU A 38 0.05 48.79 -5.88
CA LEU A 38 -0.25 47.36 -6.01
C LEU A 38 -1.74 47.19 -6.31
N LEU A 39 -2.06 46.39 -7.33
CA LEU A 39 -3.45 46.01 -7.60
C LEU A 39 -3.99 45.16 -6.43
N PRO A 40 -5.29 45.21 -6.12
CA PRO A 40 -5.89 44.33 -5.11
C PRO A 40 -5.51 42.87 -5.34
N GLY A 41 -5.06 42.18 -4.28
CA GLY A 41 -4.54 40.81 -4.34
C GLY A 41 -3.04 40.70 -4.65
N GLN A 42 -2.40 41.71 -5.23
CA GLN A 42 -0.94 41.72 -5.40
C GLN A 42 -0.24 41.94 -4.06
N ALA A 43 0.92 41.32 -3.88
CA ALA A 43 1.71 41.38 -2.64
C ALA A 43 0.89 41.07 -1.37
N SER A 44 -0.05 40.13 -1.46
CA SER A 44 -0.94 39.72 -0.36
C SER A 44 -1.85 40.84 0.16
N THR A 45 -2.11 41.87 -0.64
CA THR A 45 -3.13 42.88 -0.32
C THR A 45 -4.54 42.27 -0.37
N PRO A 46 -5.50 42.76 0.43
CA PRO A 46 -6.86 42.24 0.42
C PRO A 46 -7.50 42.32 -0.98
N LEU A 47 -8.13 41.23 -1.41
CA LEU A 47 -8.87 41.12 -2.66
C LEU A 47 -10.34 40.82 -2.35
N ILE A 48 -11.26 41.49 -3.05
CA ILE A 48 -12.69 41.22 -2.95
C ILE A 48 -12.99 39.92 -3.72
N GLU A 49 -13.46 38.91 -3.01
CA GLU A 49 -13.85 37.60 -3.54
C GLU A 49 -15.25 37.20 -3.04
N PRO A 50 -15.96 36.31 -3.76
CA PRO A 50 -17.20 35.76 -3.25
C PRO A 50 -16.92 34.89 -2.01
N LEU A 51 -17.32 35.39 -0.84
CA LEU A 51 -17.17 34.70 0.43
C LEU A 51 -18.45 33.92 0.80
N PRO A 52 -18.38 32.58 0.95
CA PRO A 52 -19.48 31.79 1.47
C PRO A 52 -19.59 31.93 2.99
N ASP A 53 -20.81 31.87 3.52
CA ASP A 53 -21.06 31.89 4.96
C ASP A 53 -20.94 30.48 5.53
N TYR A 54 -20.14 30.29 6.56
CA TYR A 54 -20.12 28.99 7.25
C TYR A 54 -21.42 28.75 8.03
N ASP A 55 -22.00 27.57 7.85
CA ASP A 55 -23.17 27.08 8.58
C ASP A 55 -22.69 26.48 9.92
N LYS A 56 -22.41 27.40 10.85
CA LYS A 56 -21.83 27.14 12.17
C LYS A 56 -22.84 26.44 13.09
N ALA A 57 -22.43 25.33 13.71
CA ALA A 57 -23.18 24.71 14.81
C ALA A 57 -22.95 25.46 16.13
N GLU A 58 -23.87 25.34 17.09
CA GLU A 58 -23.79 26.08 18.37
C GLU A 58 -22.50 25.80 19.16
N CYS A 59 -22.01 24.56 19.11
CA CYS A 59 -20.80 24.14 19.81
C CYS A 59 -19.50 24.38 19.03
N GLU A 60 -19.58 24.91 17.80
CA GLU A 60 -18.40 25.20 17.00
C GLU A 60 -17.82 26.58 17.35
N GLU A 61 -16.53 26.75 17.11
CA GLU A 61 -15.82 28.01 17.20
C GLU A 61 -14.99 28.16 15.93
N VAL A 62 -15.16 29.27 15.21
CA VAL A 62 -14.68 29.42 13.84
C VAL A 62 -13.77 30.63 13.76
N TYR A 63 -12.56 30.41 13.27
CA TYR A 63 -11.52 31.43 13.08
C TYR A 63 -11.10 31.50 11.61
N PRO A 64 -10.87 32.67 11.01
CA PRO A 64 -11.19 34.00 11.54
C PRO A 64 -12.72 34.22 11.59
N SER A 65 -13.18 35.03 12.54
CA SER A 65 -14.59 35.41 12.66
C SER A 65 -15.01 36.53 11.70
N ASP A 66 -14.05 37.25 11.12
CA ASP A 66 -14.30 38.37 10.19
C ASP A 66 -14.58 37.87 8.77
N LYS A 67 -15.74 38.29 8.25
CA LYS A 67 -16.33 37.88 6.97
C LYS A 67 -15.92 38.73 5.78
N THR A 68 -15.09 39.75 5.97
CA THR A 68 -15.03 40.85 4.99
C THR A 68 -13.73 40.97 4.19
N LEU A 69 -12.61 40.40 4.67
CA LEU A 69 -11.29 40.73 4.12
C LEU A 69 -10.29 39.57 4.02
N HIS A 70 -10.67 38.39 4.48
CA HIS A 70 -9.79 37.23 4.52
C HIS A 70 -10.29 36.17 3.56
N GLY A 71 -9.38 35.56 2.80
CA GLY A 71 -9.70 34.57 1.77
C GLY A 71 -10.51 33.39 2.33
N ARG A 72 -10.87 32.44 1.45
CA ARG A 72 -11.78 31.31 1.76
C ARG A 72 -11.16 30.24 2.69
N HIS A 73 -10.62 30.65 3.84
CA HIS A 73 -9.92 29.82 4.81
C HIS A 73 -10.58 29.92 6.20
N ARG A 74 -10.51 28.83 6.96
CA ARG A 74 -11.01 28.77 8.33
C ARG A 74 -10.38 27.63 9.14
N ILE A 75 -10.38 27.82 10.45
CA ILE A 75 -10.09 26.82 11.47
C ILE A 75 -11.36 26.69 12.31
N VAL A 76 -11.90 25.47 12.41
CA VAL A 76 -13.10 25.18 13.20
C VAL A 76 -12.71 24.27 14.35
N PHE A 77 -12.91 24.74 15.57
CA PHE A 77 -12.90 23.92 16.77
C PHE A 77 -14.33 23.51 17.07
N GLY A 78 -14.57 22.26 17.43
CA GLY A 78 -15.92 21.83 17.74
C GLY A 78 -16.02 20.34 17.98
N ARG A 79 -17.15 19.78 17.55
CA ARG A 79 -17.41 18.35 17.59
C ARG A 79 -17.41 17.77 16.19
N ASP A 80 -17.07 16.49 16.10
CA ASP A 80 -16.96 15.74 14.85
C ASP A 80 -18.21 15.91 13.97
N ARG A 81 -18.00 16.43 12.77
CA ARG A 81 -19.04 16.72 11.78
C ARG A 81 -18.49 16.57 10.38
N ASP A 82 -19.03 15.61 9.64
CA ASP A 82 -18.54 15.20 8.32
C ASP A 82 -19.25 15.88 7.14
N THR A 83 -20.43 16.46 7.37
CA THR A 83 -21.23 17.11 6.33
C THR A 83 -21.79 18.44 6.81
N ARG A 84 -22.50 19.14 5.93
CA ARG A 84 -23.23 20.36 6.30
C ARG A 84 -24.32 20.12 7.36
N SER A 85 -24.88 18.92 7.45
CA SER A 85 -25.93 18.65 8.44
C SER A 85 -25.39 18.72 9.86
N HIS A 86 -26.09 19.43 10.74
CA HIS A 86 -25.74 19.53 12.17
C HIS A 86 -25.91 18.20 12.92
N PHE A 87 -26.63 17.24 12.32
CA PHE A 87 -26.85 15.89 12.87
C PHE A 87 -25.86 14.85 12.35
N SER A 88 -24.88 15.25 11.55
CA SER A 88 -23.87 14.34 11.00
C SER A 88 -22.63 14.23 11.90
N GLY A 89 -21.78 13.24 11.60
CA GLY A 89 -20.65 12.88 12.46
C GLY A 89 -21.06 12.38 13.84
N TYR A 90 -20.06 12.13 14.67
CA TYR A 90 -20.26 11.73 16.07
C TYR A 90 -20.68 12.90 16.96
N GLY A 91 -20.35 14.13 16.58
CA GLY A 91 -20.81 15.35 17.23
C GLY A 91 -22.32 15.53 17.12
N GLY A 92 -22.87 15.42 15.91
CA GLY A 92 -24.31 15.55 15.65
C GLY A 92 -25.16 14.41 16.22
N ARG A 93 -24.57 13.21 16.38
CA ARG A 93 -25.19 12.07 17.06
C ARG A 93 -25.15 12.14 18.59
N GLY A 94 -24.54 13.18 19.16
CA GLY A 94 -24.43 13.35 20.62
C GLY A 94 -23.44 12.41 21.30
N ALA A 95 -22.51 11.78 20.55
CA ALA A 95 -21.53 10.89 21.14
C ALA A 95 -20.55 11.66 22.03
N THR A 96 -20.27 11.15 23.23
CA THR A 96 -19.22 11.69 24.10
C THR A 96 -17.85 11.57 23.44
N THR A 97 -16.88 12.41 23.88
CA THR A 97 -15.48 12.37 23.41
C THR A 97 -15.33 12.46 21.88
N ALA A 98 -16.11 13.34 21.25
CA ALA A 98 -16.12 13.57 19.80
C ALA A 98 -15.54 14.94 19.44
N GLY A 99 -14.47 15.39 20.12
CA GLY A 99 -13.83 16.67 19.80
C GLY A 99 -13.14 16.63 18.43
N SER A 100 -13.23 17.71 17.67
CA SER A 100 -12.60 17.83 16.35
C SER A 100 -11.97 19.20 16.11
N ILE A 101 -10.94 19.21 15.27
CA ILE A 101 -10.30 20.40 14.71
C ILE A 101 -10.29 20.25 13.20
N ASP A 102 -10.81 21.25 12.50
CA ASP A 102 -10.90 21.26 11.05
C ASP A 102 -10.25 22.50 10.46
N ILE A 103 -9.16 22.31 9.71
CA ILE A 103 -8.44 23.38 9.04
C ILE A 103 -8.75 23.28 7.55
N VAL A 104 -9.40 24.31 6.99
CA VAL A 104 -9.92 24.30 5.63
C VAL A 104 -9.50 25.54 4.87
N VAL A 105 -9.17 25.35 3.60
CA VAL A 105 -8.89 26.41 2.63
C VAL A 105 -9.65 26.13 1.33
N GLY A 106 -10.09 27.20 0.65
CA GLY A 106 -10.89 27.09 -0.57
C GLY A 106 -12.27 26.48 -0.32
N SER A 107 -12.92 26.84 0.79
CA SER A 107 -14.25 26.34 1.15
C SER A 107 -15.31 26.68 0.11
N GLY A 108 -16.16 25.71 -0.23
CA GLY A 108 -17.23 25.88 -1.23
C GLY A 108 -16.80 25.65 -2.68
N GLY A 109 -15.59 25.13 -2.89
CA GLY A 109 -15.08 24.72 -4.20
C GLY A 109 -14.65 25.88 -5.11
N PRO A 110 -14.48 25.62 -6.43
CA PRO A 110 -13.85 26.56 -7.35
C PRO A 110 -14.73 27.78 -7.68
N ARG A 111 -16.05 27.69 -7.50
CA ARG A 111 -17.02 28.76 -7.83
C ARG A 111 -18.03 28.97 -6.70
N PRO A 112 -17.61 29.48 -5.54
CA PRO A 112 -18.52 29.74 -4.44
C PRO A 112 -19.38 30.95 -4.76
N LYS A 113 -20.64 30.93 -4.30
CA LYS A 113 -21.52 32.11 -4.37
C LYS A 113 -21.37 32.93 -3.08
N HIS A 114 -21.42 34.25 -3.19
CA HIS A 114 -21.37 35.14 -2.02
C HIS A 114 -22.55 34.85 -1.08
N ARG A 115 -22.26 34.78 0.24
CA ARG A 115 -23.22 34.45 1.31
C ARG A 115 -23.93 33.10 1.18
N GLN A 116 -23.45 32.23 0.28
CA GLN A 116 -23.94 30.85 0.24
C GLN A 116 -23.53 30.14 1.53
N LYS A 117 -24.50 29.53 2.20
CA LYS A 117 -24.23 28.70 3.37
C LYS A 117 -23.44 27.46 2.97
N VAL A 118 -22.30 27.25 3.59
CA VAL A 118 -21.42 26.09 3.37
C VAL A 118 -21.13 25.43 4.71
N GLY A 119 -21.09 24.10 4.74
CA GLY A 119 -20.60 23.34 5.89
C GLY A 119 -19.33 22.55 5.52
N PRO A 120 -18.92 21.61 6.37
CA PRO A 120 -17.89 20.64 6.03
C PRO A 120 -18.22 19.90 4.73
N ASN A 121 -17.27 19.85 3.81
CA ASN A 121 -17.38 19.09 2.57
C ASN A 121 -16.00 18.52 2.17
N PHE A 122 -15.79 17.25 2.51
CA PHE A 122 -14.55 16.52 2.25
C PHE A 122 -14.28 16.29 0.77
N MET A 123 -15.32 16.28 -0.08
CA MET A 123 -15.17 16.14 -1.52
C MET A 123 -14.85 17.49 -2.20
N GLY A 124 -15.67 18.51 -1.93
CA GLY A 124 -15.69 19.76 -2.70
C GLY A 124 -14.69 20.82 -2.25
N ASP A 125 -14.19 20.77 -1.02
CA ASP A 125 -13.22 21.76 -0.54
C ASP A 125 -11.83 21.50 -1.12
N ALA A 126 -11.10 22.61 -1.38
CA ALA A 126 -9.82 22.55 -2.09
C ALA A 126 -8.71 21.88 -1.27
N ALA A 127 -8.50 22.32 -0.02
CA ALA A 127 -7.51 21.74 0.87
C ALA A 127 -8.03 21.66 2.31
N ARG A 128 -7.74 20.54 2.98
CA ARG A 128 -8.27 20.21 4.29
C ARG A 128 -7.28 19.37 5.11
N VAL A 129 -7.16 19.72 6.38
CA VAL A 129 -6.56 18.89 7.43
C VAL A 129 -7.60 18.71 8.52
N TYR A 130 -8.13 17.50 8.65
CA TYR A 130 -9.20 17.17 9.57
C TYR A 130 -8.67 16.28 10.69
N LEU A 131 -8.89 16.68 11.94
CA LEU A 131 -8.53 15.92 13.13
C LEU A 131 -9.80 15.66 13.94
N SER A 132 -10.02 14.41 14.31
CA SER A 132 -11.16 14.06 15.15
C SER A 132 -10.79 12.97 16.14
N GLN A 133 -11.31 13.07 17.36
CA GLN A 133 -11.17 12.03 18.38
C GLN A 133 -11.99 10.77 18.04
N ARG A 134 -13.08 10.94 17.29
CA ARG A 134 -14.00 9.88 16.86
C ARG A 134 -14.56 10.23 15.49
N ALA A 135 -14.09 9.54 14.47
CA ALA A 135 -14.51 9.73 13.10
C ALA A 135 -14.62 8.40 12.37
N ASP A 136 -15.45 8.40 11.34
CA ASP A 136 -15.51 7.37 10.30
C ASP A 136 -14.73 7.88 9.07
N ILE A 137 -13.41 8.07 9.23
CA ILE A 137 -12.60 8.89 8.30
C ILE A 137 -12.59 8.37 6.86
N ASP A 138 -12.58 7.05 6.69
CA ASP A 138 -12.58 6.42 5.37
C ASP A 138 -13.90 6.72 4.64
N GLN A 139 -15.02 6.76 5.38
CA GLN A 139 -16.31 7.15 4.83
C GLN A 139 -16.35 8.66 4.51
N TYR A 140 -15.78 9.51 5.37
CA TYR A 140 -15.77 10.96 5.15
C TYR A 140 -15.00 11.33 3.89
N MET A 141 -13.88 10.66 3.66
CA MET A 141 -13.01 10.86 2.49
C MET A 141 -13.40 9.99 1.28
N MET A 142 -14.44 9.15 1.40
CA MET A 142 -14.88 8.20 0.37
C MET A 142 -13.77 7.25 -0.12
N LEU A 143 -12.96 6.76 0.81
CA LEU A 143 -11.90 5.79 0.54
C LEU A 143 -12.49 4.38 0.37
N PRO A 144 -11.88 3.51 -0.45
CA PRO A 144 -12.33 2.14 -0.60
C PRO A 144 -12.02 1.31 0.65
N PHE A 145 -13.02 0.60 1.18
CA PHE A 145 -12.89 -0.31 2.32
C PHE A 145 -13.85 -1.51 2.18
N GLY A 146 -13.67 -2.55 2.99
CA GLY A 146 -14.51 -3.75 3.05
C GLY A 146 -13.81 -5.01 2.52
N ASP A 147 -14.54 -6.12 2.48
CA ASP A 147 -14.00 -7.46 2.14
C ASP A 147 -13.31 -7.51 0.77
N SER A 148 -13.84 -6.75 -0.20
CA SER A 148 -13.26 -6.61 -1.53
C SER A 148 -11.89 -5.91 -1.53
N THR A 149 -11.54 -5.19 -0.47
CA THR A 149 -10.26 -4.49 -0.32
C THR A 149 -9.29 -5.22 0.61
N GLY A 150 -9.82 -6.14 1.45
CA GLY A 150 -9.07 -6.73 2.55
C GLY A 150 -8.69 -5.72 3.64
N LEU A 151 -9.30 -4.52 3.62
CA LEU A 151 -9.13 -3.46 4.60
C LEU A 151 -10.43 -3.23 5.36
N PHE A 152 -10.34 -3.10 6.68
CA PHE A 152 -11.46 -2.73 7.54
C PHE A 152 -11.57 -1.21 7.67
N PRO A 153 -12.79 -0.66 7.63
CA PRO A 153 -12.97 0.77 7.79
C PRO A 153 -12.58 1.22 9.20
N SER A 154 -11.96 2.40 9.29
CA SER A 154 -11.73 3.11 10.54
C SER A 154 -13.05 3.71 11.04
N VAL A 155 -13.82 2.91 11.79
CA VAL A 155 -15.10 3.32 12.40
C VAL A 155 -14.90 3.70 13.85
N ASN A 156 -15.41 4.86 14.25
CA ASN A 156 -15.42 5.35 15.62
C ASN A 156 -14.02 5.41 16.26
N ARG A 157 -13.02 5.85 15.51
CA ARG A 157 -11.62 5.97 15.97
C ARG A 157 -11.11 7.40 15.82
N SER A 158 -10.05 7.72 16.56
CA SER A 158 -9.30 8.95 16.31
C SER A 158 -8.69 8.87 14.93
N ALA A 159 -8.82 9.94 14.15
CA ALA A 159 -8.32 9.99 12.79
C ALA A 159 -7.78 11.37 12.43
N VAL A 160 -6.81 11.35 11.53
CA VAL A 160 -6.31 12.54 10.84
C VAL A 160 -6.45 12.30 9.35
N GLY A 161 -7.20 13.16 8.67
CA GLY A 161 -7.36 13.16 7.22
C GLY A 161 -6.70 14.37 6.59
N ILE A 162 -5.92 14.15 5.53
CA ILE A 162 -5.25 15.23 4.78
C ILE A 162 -5.66 15.11 3.31
N LYS A 163 -6.20 16.19 2.74
CA LYS A 163 -6.62 16.26 1.34
C LYS A 163 -6.20 17.60 0.74
N ALA A 164 -5.62 17.54 -0.45
CA ALA A 164 -5.35 18.68 -1.33
C ALA A 164 -5.06 18.16 -2.74
N ASP A 165 -4.99 19.04 -3.74
CA ASP A 165 -4.57 18.66 -5.11
C ASP A 165 -3.13 18.12 -5.15
N ALA A 166 -2.26 18.64 -4.27
CA ALA A 166 -0.90 18.15 -4.09
C ALA A 166 -0.51 18.16 -2.61
N VAL A 167 -0.17 16.99 -2.07
CA VAL A 167 0.32 16.82 -0.70
C VAL A 167 1.78 16.40 -0.75
N ARG A 168 2.65 17.13 -0.05
CA ARG A 168 4.08 16.83 0.05
C ARG A 168 4.48 16.77 1.52
N ILE A 169 5.20 15.72 1.90
CA ILE A 169 5.84 15.59 3.22
C ILE A 169 7.34 15.74 2.98
N VAL A 170 7.92 16.84 3.45
CA VAL A 170 9.33 17.18 3.20
C VAL A 170 10.09 17.22 4.50
N GLY A 171 11.05 16.32 4.67
CA GLY A 171 12.06 16.37 5.74
C GLY A 171 13.42 16.75 5.16
N ARG A 172 14.14 17.65 5.81
CA ARG A 172 15.51 18.02 5.38
C ARG A 172 16.53 16.91 5.66
N GLU A 173 16.29 16.10 6.67
CA GLU A 173 17.16 14.97 7.06
C GLU A 173 16.50 13.61 6.79
N GLY A 174 15.18 13.52 6.93
CA GLY A 174 14.42 12.33 6.60
C GLY A 174 12.96 12.42 7.03
N VAL A 175 12.15 11.47 6.56
CA VAL A 175 10.76 11.26 6.98
C VAL A 175 10.65 9.81 7.43
N ARG A 176 10.16 9.59 8.66
CA ARG A 176 9.96 8.24 9.21
C ARG A 176 8.49 8.06 9.55
N ILE A 177 7.89 7.00 9.01
CA ILE A 177 6.49 6.62 9.27
C ILE A 177 6.53 5.31 10.04
N TYR A 178 5.97 5.32 11.24
CA TYR A 178 5.91 4.15 12.11
C TYR A 178 4.47 3.77 12.37
N THR A 179 4.22 2.47 12.44
CA THR A 179 2.95 1.89 12.85
C THR A 179 3.21 0.91 13.99
N ASN A 180 2.35 0.88 15.02
CA ASN A 180 2.48 -0.01 16.18
C ASN A 180 3.82 0.15 16.94
N ALA A 181 4.32 1.39 17.09
CA ALA A 181 5.64 1.67 17.65
C ALA A 181 5.67 1.66 19.19
N ARG A 182 5.38 0.51 19.83
CA ARG A 182 5.72 0.34 21.24
C ARG A 182 5.86 -1.12 21.66
N THR A 183 7.00 -1.72 21.32
CA THR A 183 7.63 -2.66 22.25
C THR A 183 8.60 -1.80 23.07
N PRO A 184 8.39 -1.61 24.39
CA PRO A 184 9.33 -0.85 25.22
C PRO A 184 10.68 -1.55 25.21
N THR A 185 11.60 -1.10 24.37
CA THR A 185 13.00 -1.53 24.43
C THR A 185 13.72 -0.63 25.43
N GLY A 186 14.17 -1.20 26.54
CA GLY A 186 15.02 -0.50 27.53
C GLY A 186 14.34 -0.01 28.81
N ILE A 187 13.06 -0.33 29.05
CA ILE A 187 12.44 -0.16 30.37
C ILE A 187 11.86 -1.51 30.78
N ASN A 188 12.31 -2.06 31.91
CA ASN A 188 11.77 -3.27 32.55
C ASN A 188 10.37 -3.02 33.14
N ILE A 189 9.45 -2.48 32.34
CA ILE A 189 8.03 -2.50 32.67
C ILE A 189 7.53 -3.85 32.17
N ALA A 190 6.89 -4.61 33.06
CA ALA A 190 6.30 -5.88 32.67
C ALA A 190 5.39 -5.64 31.45
N SER A 191 5.53 -6.46 30.40
CA SER A 191 4.82 -6.31 29.11
C SER A 191 3.29 -6.28 29.22
N ASP A 192 2.76 -6.58 30.40
CA ASP A 192 1.33 -6.53 30.71
C ASP A 192 0.83 -5.19 31.26
N GLU A 193 1.68 -4.28 31.70
CA GLU A 193 1.27 -3.03 32.39
C GLU A 193 1.11 -1.82 31.46
N VAL A 194 1.73 -1.79 30.27
CA VAL A 194 1.60 -0.67 29.32
C VAL A 194 1.10 -1.19 27.98
N LYS A 195 -0.21 -1.43 27.89
CA LYS A 195 -0.90 -1.67 26.62
C LYS A 195 -1.48 -0.35 26.12
N GLU A 196 -0.99 0.12 24.97
CA GLU A 196 -1.62 1.26 24.31
C GLU A 196 -3.04 0.89 23.91
N SER A 197 -3.97 1.79 24.21
CA SER A 197 -5.36 1.67 23.82
C SER A 197 -5.68 2.67 22.71
N ASN A 198 -6.72 2.38 21.93
CA ASN A 198 -7.26 3.36 20.99
C ASN A 198 -7.89 4.56 21.75
N SER A 199 -8.40 5.56 21.02
CA SER A 199 -9.06 6.74 21.61
C SER A 199 -10.26 6.44 22.52
N ARG A 200 -10.71 5.19 22.58
CA ARG A 200 -11.79 4.71 23.46
C ARG A 200 -11.30 3.96 24.70
N GLY A 201 -9.99 3.78 24.87
CA GLY A 201 -9.44 2.93 25.93
C GLY A 201 -9.51 1.43 25.62
N GLU A 202 -9.98 1.03 24.44
CA GLU A 202 -10.05 -0.38 24.03
C GLU A 202 -8.69 -0.86 23.53
N LYS A 203 -8.47 -2.18 23.62
CA LYS A 203 -7.28 -2.81 23.03
C LYS A 203 -7.23 -2.49 21.53
N ILE A 204 -6.11 -1.98 21.06
CA ILE A 204 -5.87 -1.80 19.63
C ILE A 204 -5.97 -3.20 19.01
N GLN A 205 -6.94 -3.42 18.12
CA GLN A 205 -7.24 -4.74 17.53
C GLN A 205 -5.96 -5.39 16.98
N SER A 206 -5.36 -6.34 17.71
CA SER A 206 -3.93 -6.73 17.58
C SER A 206 -3.56 -7.49 16.30
N SER A 207 -4.56 -8.05 15.64
CA SER A 207 -4.43 -9.03 14.57
C SER A 207 -5.38 -8.66 13.43
N GLY A 208 -4.84 -8.11 12.34
CA GLY A 208 -5.63 -7.80 11.15
C GLY A 208 -4.78 -7.34 9.96
N PRO A 209 -5.25 -7.59 8.71
CA PRO A 209 -4.59 -7.19 7.47
C PRO A 209 -4.38 -5.68 7.31
N ASP A 210 -5.05 -4.85 8.12
CA ASP A 210 -4.90 -3.39 8.14
C ASP A 210 -3.68 -2.89 8.90
N ARG A 211 -3.00 -3.76 9.63
CA ARG A 211 -1.87 -3.34 10.47
C ARG A 211 -0.61 -3.14 9.66
N GLY A 212 -0.39 -1.90 9.25
CA GLY A 212 0.90 -1.39 8.80
C GLY A 212 0.72 -0.27 7.78
N ILE A 213 1.67 -0.13 6.86
CA ILE A 213 1.67 0.95 5.88
C ILE A 213 1.09 0.42 4.58
N HIS A 214 -0.07 0.95 4.18
CA HIS A 214 -0.69 0.66 2.88
C HIS A 214 -0.47 1.81 1.93
N LEU A 215 0.16 1.54 0.79
CA LEU A 215 0.41 2.50 -0.28
C LEU A 215 -0.56 2.18 -1.43
N ILE A 216 -1.70 2.86 -1.47
CA ILE A 216 -2.79 2.55 -2.41
C ILE A 216 -2.90 3.64 -3.47
N ALA A 217 -2.61 3.29 -4.73
CA ALA A 217 -2.79 4.13 -5.89
C ALA A 217 -4.15 3.89 -6.58
N HIS A 218 -4.72 4.95 -7.14
CA HIS A 218 -5.96 4.94 -7.95
C HIS A 218 -7.21 4.35 -7.26
N GLY A 219 -7.18 4.16 -5.94
CA GLY A 219 -8.25 3.48 -5.21
C GLY A 219 -8.52 2.05 -5.71
N GLN A 220 -7.58 1.44 -6.44
CA GLN A 220 -7.77 0.14 -7.07
C GLN A 220 -7.45 -0.98 -6.07
N THR A 221 -8.48 -1.62 -5.55
CA THR A 221 -8.40 -2.71 -4.59
C THR A 221 -9.07 -3.99 -5.11
N GLY A 222 -8.87 -5.11 -4.43
CA GLY A 222 -9.44 -6.40 -4.83
C GLY A 222 -8.48 -7.26 -5.63
N THR A 223 -9.00 -8.04 -6.57
CA THR A 223 -8.21 -9.01 -7.34
C THR A 223 -8.28 -8.75 -8.84
N TYR A 224 -7.27 -9.22 -9.56
CA TYR A 224 -7.27 -9.27 -11.01
C TYR A 224 -6.78 -10.65 -11.47
N GLN A 225 -7.27 -11.08 -12.62
CA GLN A 225 -6.95 -12.38 -13.19
C GLN A 225 -5.80 -12.26 -14.19
N VAL A 226 -4.86 -13.19 -14.14
CA VAL A 226 -3.71 -13.26 -15.05
C VAL A 226 -3.62 -14.67 -15.64
N ILE A 227 -3.44 -14.76 -16.95
CA ILE A 227 -3.20 -16.04 -17.64
C ILE A 227 -1.79 -16.51 -17.31
N ASN A 228 -1.63 -17.78 -16.92
CA ASN A 228 -0.33 -18.38 -16.66
C ASN A 228 0.60 -18.26 -17.91
N PRO A 229 1.74 -17.55 -17.81
CA PRO A 229 2.65 -17.40 -18.94
C PRO A 229 3.43 -18.67 -19.31
N ILE A 230 3.48 -19.67 -18.41
CA ILE A 230 4.24 -20.92 -18.60
C ILE A 230 3.48 -21.90 -19.51
N GLN A 231 2.15 -21.78 -19.60
CA GLN A 231 1.34 -22.56 -20.53
C GLN A 231 0.66 -21.59 -21.52
N PRO A 232 1.22 -21.40 -22.74
CA PRO A 232 0.52 -20.62 -23.75
C PRO A 232 -0.83 -21.27 -24.05
N PRO A 233 -1.88 -20.47 -24.36
CA PRO A 233 -3.14 -21.03 -24.83
C PRO A 233 -2.86 -21.89 -26.07
N ARG A 234 -3.22 -23.18 -26.01
CA ARG A 234 -3.06 -24.08 -27.16
C ARG A 234 -4.01 -23.62 -28.28
N LEU A 235 -3.52 -23.59 -29.53
CA LEU A 235 -4.32 -23.23 -30.71
C LEU A 235 -5.65 -24.01 -30.70
N SER A 236 -6.75 -23.28 -30.92
CA SER A 236 -8.12 -23.78 -30.92
C SER A 236 -8.29 -24.98 -31.86
N GLY A 237 -8.75 -26.12 -31.34
CA GLY A 237 -9.07 -27.32 -32.14
C GLY A 237 -9.04 -28.65 -31.39
N TYR A 238 -8.38 -28.74 -30.24
CA TYR A 238 -8.31 -29.98 -29.45
C TYR A 238 -9.43 -30.04 -28.41
N LYS A 239 -10.47 -30.85 -28.66
CA LYS A 239 -11.52 -31.13 -27.67
C LYS A 239 -10.96 -32.07 -26.60
N GLY A 240 -10.67 -31.52 -25.43
CA GLY A 240 -10.36 -32.27 -24.22
C GLY A 240 -9.29 -31.57 -23.38
N THR A 241 -9.73 -31.03 -22.24
CA THR A 241 -9.00 -30.46 -21.09
C THR A 241 -8.65 -28.94 -21.10
N THR A 242 -9.46 -28.23 -20.30
CA THR A 242 -9.24 -27.04 -19.45
C THR A 242 -8.43 -25.85 -20.00
N ASP A 243 -9.07 -24.68 -20.01
CA ASP A 243 -8.49 -23.35 -20.15
C ASP A 243 -7.17 -23.21 -19.35
N PRO A 244 -6.20 -22.38 -19.82
CA PRO A 244 -4.96 -22.15 -19.09
C PRO A 244 -5.29 -21.72 -17.66
N PRO A 245 -4.57 -22.23 -16.64
CA PRO A 245 -4.87 -21.90 -15.25
C PRO A 245 -4.80 -20.39 -15.05
N ILE A 246 -5.92 -19.81 -14.63
CA ILE A 246 -6.05 -18.38 -14.34
C ILE A 246 -5.58 -18.15 -12.90
N TYR A 247 -4.60 -17.27 -12.72
CA TYR A 247 -4.17 -16.81 -11.40
C TYR A 247 -4.97 -15.59 -10.98
N THR A 248 -5.61 -15.68 -9.81
CA THR A 248 -6.22 -14.53 -9.16
C THR A 248 -5.18 -13.86 -8.26
N ILE A 249 -4.77 -12.65 -8.62
CA ILE A 249 -3.74 -11.89 -7.91
C ILE A 249 -4.42 -10.74 -7.15
N ASN A 250 -4.07 -10.57 -5.88
CA ASN A 250 -4.49 -9.39 -5.12
C ASN A 250 -3.83 -8.14 -5.71
N ARG A 251 -4.61 -7.09 -5.94
CA ARG A 251 -4.10 -5.77 -6.34
C ARG A 251 -3.20 -5.19 -5.27
N LEU A 252 -3.63 -5.24 -4.02
CA LEU A 252 -2.81 -4.81 -2.89
C LEU A 252 -1.86 -5.95 -2.48
N GLN A 253 -0.60 -5.80 -2.89
CA GLN A 253 0.46 -6.80 -2.74
C GLN A 253 1.39 -6.44 -1.57
N PRO A 254 1.89 -7.42 -0.81
CA PRO A 254 2.89 -7.16 0.21
C PRO A 254 4.21 -6.66 -0.38
N MET A 255 4.85 -5.70 0.27
CA MET A 255 6.19 -5.25 -0.10
C MET A 255 7.23 -6.34 0.16
N VAL A 256 8.25 -6.42 -0.69
CA VAL A 256 9.35 -7.36 -0.53
C VAL A 256 10.31 -6.91 0.58
N ARG A 257 10.77 -7.85 1.40
CA ARG A 257 11.83 -7.67 2.40
C ARG A 257 13.17 -8.05 1.76
N GLY A 258 13.99 -7.04 1.45
CA GLY A 258 15.22 -7.19 0.65
C GLY A 258 16.17 -8.29 1.14
N ASP A 259 16.58 -8.24 2.40
CA ASP A 259 17.55 -9.22 2.95
C ASP A 259 16.99 -10.65 2.97
N ASN A 260 15.71 -10.79 3.31
CA ASN A 260 15.03 -12.09 3.29
C ASN A 260 14.91 -12.63 1.86
N LEU A 261 14.64 -11.77 0.87
CA LEU A 261 14.63 -12.17 -0.54
C LEU A 261 16.02 -12.61 -0.99
N LEU A 262 17.05 -11.83 -0.66
CA LEU A 262 18.43 -12.16 -1.02
C LEU A 262 18.83 -13.53 -0.44
N LEU A 263 18.50 -13.77 0.83
CA LEU A 263 18.73 -15.05 1.48
C LEU A 263 17.99 -16.18 0.77
N ALA A 264 16.70 -15.99 0.44
CA ALA A 264 15.91 -16.96 -0.30
C ALA A 264 16.53 -17.29 -1.67
N MET A 265 16.92 -16.26 -2.44
CA MET A 265 17.52 -16.43 -3.76
C MET A 265 18.87 -17.14 -3.68
N ASN A 266 19.73 -16.78 -2.72
CA ASN A 266 21.01 -17.45 -2.52
C ASN A 266 20.82 -18.93 -2.15
N GLU A 267 19.89 -19.25 -1.26
CA GLU A 267 19.59 -20.64 -0.91
C GLU A 267 19.06 -21.42 -2.13
N LEU A 268 18.25 -20.79 -2.97
CA LEU A 268 17.76 -21.38 -4.22
C LEU A 268 18.90 -21.64 -5.21
N VAL A 269 19.86 -20.72 -5.35
CA VAL A 269 21.05 -20.90 -6.20
C VAL A 269 21.92 -22.05 -5.69
N GLU A 270 22.17 -22.14 -4.39
CA GLU A 270 22.91 -23.26 -3.81
C GLU A 270 22.18 -24.60 -4.00
N GLN A 271 20.84 -24.61 -3.90
CA GLN A 271 20.06 -25.82 -4.19
C GLN A 271 20.18 -26.25 -5.65
N ILE A 272 20.17 -25.31 -6.60
CA ILE A 272 20.40 -25.61 -8.03
C ILE A 272 21.82 -26.17 -8.23
N ARG A 273 22.83 -25.52 -7.65
CA ARG A 273 24.22 -25.98 -7.70
C ARG A 273 24.38 -27.40 -7.17
N ASP A 274 23.77 -27.70 -6.03
CA ASP A 274 23.82 -29.04 -5.44
C ASP A 274 23.18 -30.08 -6.35
N ILE A 275 22.05 -29.75 -7.01
CA ILE A 275 21.43 -30.64 -8.01
C ILE A 275 22.38 -30.86 -9.19
N THR A 276 23.03 -29.82 -9.70
CA THR A 276 24.02 -29.95 -10.78
C THR A 276 25.16 -30.90 -10.38
N VAL A 277 25.68 -30.78 -9.15
CA VAL A 277 26.71 -31.69 -8.63
C VAL A 277 26.20 -33.13 -8.53
N LEU A 278 24.96 -33.33 -8.06
CA LEU A 278 24.35 -34.66 -7.98
C LEU A 278 24.19 -35.30 -9.36
N VAL A 279 23.74 -34.53 -10.36
CA VAL A 279 23.61 -35.01 -11.74
C VAL A 279 24.99 -35.35 -12.32
N GLN A 280 26.01 -34.50 -12.10
CA GLN A 280 27.37 -34.78 -12.55
C GLN A 280 27.94 -36.08 -11.95
N ASN A 281 27.72 -36.29 -10.65
CA ASN A 281 28.14 -37.51 -9.96
C ASN A 281 27.42 -38.74 -10.54
N PHE A 282 26.12 -38.62 -10.83
CA PHE A 282 25.35 -39.68 -11.48
C PHE A 282 25.90 -40.01 -12.86
N THR A 283 26.18 -39.01 -13.69
CA THR A 283 26.76 -39.20 -15.02
C THR A 283 28.13 -39.89 -14.93
N ASN A 284 28.98 -39.50 -13.98
CA ASN A 284 30.29 -40.12 -13.78
C ASN A 284 30.18 -41.60 -13.36
N SER A 285 29.29 -41.94 -12.43
CA SER A 285 29.03 -43.33 -12.06
C SER A 285 28.44 -44.14 -13.22
N GLN A 286 27.53 -43.57 -14.00
CA GLN A 286 26.98 -44.23 -15.19
C GLN A 286 28.05 -44.50 -16.27
N MET A 287 29.01 -43.59 -16.45
CA MET A 287 30.14 -43.82 -17.37
C MET A 287 31.02 -44.98 -16.91
N ARG A 288 31.34 -45.07 -15.61
CA ARG A 288 32.10 -46.19 -15.05
C ARG A 288 31.36 -47.51 -15.21
N PHE A 289 30.06 -47.52 -14.92
CA PHE A 289 29.20 -48.65 -15.18
C PHE A 289 29.30 -49.13 -16.63
N ASN A 290 29.14 -48.19 -17.59
CA ASN A 290 29.24 -48.51 -19.01
C ASN A 290 30.63 -49.04 -19.40
N GLN A 291 31.70 -48.54 -18.79
CA GLN A 291 33.06 -49.06 -19.02
C GLN A 291 33.21 -50.50 -18.54
N TYR A 292 32.76 -50.82 -17.32
CA TYR A 292 32.81 -52.19 -16.80
C TYR A 292 32.03 -53.17 -17.68
N VAL A 293 30.87 -52.76 -18.21
CA VAL A 293 30.10 -53.56 -19.17
C VAL A 293 30.80 -53.62 -20.54
N ALA A 294 31.41 -52.54 -21.03
CA ALA A 294 32.05 -52.57 -22.35
C ALA A 294 33.29 -53.48 -22.39
N THR A 295 34.06 -53.55 -21.30
CA THR A 295 35.31 -54.34 -21.24
C THR A 295 35.11 -55.75 -20.71
N HIS A 296 33.87 -56.20 -20.46
CA HIS A 296 33.67 -57.53 -19.92
C HIS A 296 33.74 -58.64 -20.97
N THR A 297 34.26 -59.79 -20.54
CA THR A 297 34.32 -61.02 -21.33
C THR A 297 33.73 -62.17 -20.50
N HIS A 298 33.24 -63.19 -21.19
CA HIS A 298 32.82 -64.44 -20.58
C HIS A 298 33.81 -65.55 -20.93
N GLU A 299 34.17 -66.38 -19.95
CA GLU A 299 34.92 -67.60 -20.21
C GLU A 299 33.93 -68.69 -20.63
N VAL A 300 34.18 -69.32 -21.79
CA VAL A 300 33.39 -70.46 -22.25
C VAL A 300 34.08 -71.72 -21.74
N VAL A 301 33.47 -72.41 -20.79
CA VAL A 301 34.03 -73.63 -20.21
C VAL A 301 33.90 -74.77 -21.22
N GLY A 302 35.00 -75.07 -21.91
CA GLY A 302 35.25 -76.33 -22.63
C GLY A 302 34.63 -76.47 -24.02
N GLY A 303 35.42 -76.17 -25.06
CA GLY A 303 35.47 -76.82 -26.39
C GLY A 303 34.21 -76.95 -27.29
N ALA A 304 33.01 -76.74 -26.77
CA ALA A 304 31.73 -76.85 -27.46
C ALA A 304 31.00 -75.50 -27.36
N PRO A 305 30.06 -75.19 -28.28
CA PRO A 305 29.28 -73.95 -28.26
C PRO A 305 28.34 -73.96 -27.04
N GLY A 306 28.89 -73.62 -25.88
CA GLY A 306 28.24 -73.66 -24.57
C GLY A 306 28.02 -72.28 -23.99
N VAL A 307 26.99 -72.19 -23.16
CA VAL A 307 26.49 -70.99 -22.49
C VAL A 307 27.61 -70.29 -21.71
N ALA A 308 27.86 -69.02 -22.05
CA ALA A 308 28.78 -68.14 -21.34
C ALA A 308 28.39 -68.00 -19.85
N THR A 309 29.26 -68.40 -18.92
CA THR A 309 29.04 -68.19 -17.49
C THR A 309 29.38 -66.75 -17.11
N PRO A 310 28.60 -66.06 -16.25
CA PRO A 310 28.86 -64.68 -15.88
C PRO A 310 30.26 -64.48 -15.26
N SER A 311 30.98 -63.44 -15.69
CA SER A 311 32.27 -63.07 -15.10
C SER A 311 32.10 -62.65 -13.62
N VAL A 312 32.82 -63.31 -12.71
CA VAL A 312 32.87 -62.99 -11.26
C VAL A 312 33.29 -61.55 -11.00
N VAL A 313 34.18 -61.02 -11.85
CA VAL A 313 34.68 -59.64 -11.75
C VAL A 313 33.58 -58.64 -12.06
N VAL A 314 32.72 -58.95 -13.03
CA VAL A 314 31.54 -58.13 -13.32
C VAL A 314 30.59 -58.20 -12.14
N VAL A 315 30.14 -59.37 -11.67
CA VAL A 315 29.09 -59.46 -10.64
C VAL A 315 29.43 -58.69 -9.35
N SER A 316 30.68 -58.76 -8.88
CA SER A 316 31.09 -58.11 -7.63
C SER A 316 31.27 -56.58 -7.76
N GLY A 317 31.98 -56.10 -8.79
CA GLY A 317 32.16 -54.66 -9.02
C GLY A 317 30.89 -53.96 -9.55
N PHE A 318 30.13 -54.65 -10.41
CA PHE A 318 28.85 -54.19 -10.96
C PHE A 318 27.80 -53.99 -9.86
N ALA A 319 27.58 -55.01 -9.02
CA ALA A 319 26.57 -54.93 -7.98
C ALA A 319 26.93 -53.84 -6.97
N GLN A 320 28.20 -53.70 -6.62
CA GLN A 320 28.65 -52.66 -5.70
C GLN A 320 28.46 -51.25 -6.25
N GLU A 321 28.84 -50.97 -7.50
CA GLU A 321 28.72 -49.62 -8.06
C GLU A 321 27.25 -49.24 -8.31
N VAL A 322 26.41 -50.17 -8.79
CA VAL A 322 24.98 -49.94 -8.99
C VAL A 322 24.25 -49.71 -7.67
N VAL A 323 24.50 -50.55 -6.66
CA VAL A 323 23.86 -50.42 -5.34
C VAL A 323 24.32 -49.12 -4.67
N LYS A 324 25.60 -48.77 -4.77
CA LYS A 324 26.13 -47.51 -4.24
C LYS A 324 25.53 -46.30 -4.95
N GLN A 325 25.49 -46.30 -6.29
CA GLN A 325 24.89 -45.24 -7.10
C GLN A 325 23.41 -45.05 -6.75
N LEU A 326 22.62 -46.12 -6.68
CA LEU A 326 21.20 -46.05 -6.32
C LEU A 326 20.98 -45.49 -4.92
N ASN A 327 21.69 -46.01 -3.91
CA ASN A 327 21.52 -45.57 -2.53
C ASN A 327 21.91 -44.08 -2.36
N ASP A 328 23.07 -43.67 -2.88
CA ASP A 328 23.58 -42.31 -2.71
C ASP A 328 22.68 -41.28 -3.44
N HIS A 329 22.24 -41.59 -4.66
CA HIS A 329 21.41 -40.67 -5.44
C HIS A 329 19.96 -40.61 -4.95
N ILE A 330 19.31 -41.75 -4.65
CA ILE A 330 17.92 -41.74 -4.17
C ILE A 330 17.82 -40.95 -2.87
N MET A 331 18.75 -41.17 -1.93
CA MET A 331 18.77 -40.42 -0.68
C MET A 331 19.01 -38.92 -0.92
N ALA A 332 19.96 -38.56 -1.79
CA ALA A 332 20.24 -37.16 -2.08
C ALA A 332 19.07 -36.44 -2.77
N PHE A 333 18.44 -37.07 -3.76
CA PHE A 333 17.26 -36.52 -4.44
C PHE A 333 16.07 -36.39 -3.49
N SER A 334 15.82 -37.40 -2.65
CA SER A 334 14.76 -37.35 -1.64
C SER A 334 14.97 -36.18 -0.67
N LYS A 335 16.19 -35.99 -0.17
CA LYS A 335 16.57 -34.86 0.68
C LYS A 335 16.36 -33.52 -0.01
N LYS A 336 16.77 -33.40 -1.28
CA LYS A 336 16.60 -32.16 -2.05
C LYS A 336 15.14 -31.84 -2.34
N ASN A 337 14.32 -32.84 -2.62
CA ASN A 337 12.88 -32.67 -2.80
C ASN A 337 12.20 -32.17 -1.51
N ALA A 338 12.57 -32.69 -0.34
CA ALA A 338 12.06 -32.20 0.94
C ALA A 338 12.49 -30.74 1.22
N GLN A 339 13.74 -30.39 0.89
CA GLN A 339 14.28 -29.03 1.04
C GLN A 339 13.55 -28.01 0.13
N LEU A 340 13.43 -28.30 -1.17
CA LEU A 340 12.73 -27.42 -2.13
C LEU A 340 11.22 -27.37 -1.88
N GLY A 341 10.61 -28.52 -1.65
CA GLY A 341 9.16 -28.68 -1.61
C GLY A 341 8.54 -28.11 -0.35
N THR A 342 9.13 -28.42 0.81
CA THR A 342 8.52 -28.11 2.12
C THR A 342 9.29 -27.00 2.82
N TRP A 343 10.60 -27.15 3.00
CA TRP A 343 11.40 -26.21 3.79
C TRP A 343 11.42 -24.81 3.18
N TYR A 344 11.78 -24.71 1.90
CA TYR A 344 11.88 -23.43 1.20
C TYR A 344 10.53 -22.70 1.19
N LYS A 345 9.44 -23.41 0.87
CA LYS A 345 8.10 -22.82 0.83
C LYS A 345 7.63 -22.34 2.19
N MET A 346 7.79 -23.16 3.23
CA MET A 346 7.35 -22.82 4.58
C MET A 346 8.14 -21.65 5.18
N ASN A 347 9.43 -21.53 4.86
CA ASN A 347 10.27 -20.48 5.41
C ASN A 347 10.22 -19.17 4.62
N TYR A 348 10.26 -19.21 3.29
CA TYR A 348 10.37 -18.00 2.48
C TYR A 348 9.06 -17.56 1.81
N LEU A 349 8.20 -18.52 1.43
CA LEU A 349 6.93 -18.22 0.73
C LEU A 349 5.75 -18.06 1.68
N SER A 350 5.79 -18.68 2.86
CA SER A 350 4.73 -18.50 3.85
C SER A 350 4.77 -17.09 4.41
N SER A 351 3.63 -16.40 4.41
CA SER A 351 3.50 -15.08 5.03
C SER A 351 3.70 -15.14 6.55
N THR A 352 3.53 -16.29 7.19
CA THR A 352 3.65 -16.46 8.66
C THR A 352 5.06 -16.78 9.14
N SER A 353 6.04 -16.96 8.25
CA SER A 353 7.43 -17.16 8.62
C SER A 353 8.19 -15.84 8.86
N PRO A 354 9.10 -15.76 9.85
CA PRO A 354 9.97 -14.59 10.02
C PRO A 354 10.94 -14.41 8.84
N LEU A 355 11.28 -15.50 8.14
CA LEU A 355 12.12 -15.52 6.94
C LEU A 355 11.34 -15.21 5.66
N SER A 356 10.02 -15.02 5.75
CA SER A 356 9.22 -14.66 4.57
C SER A 356 9.82 -13.44 3.89
N PHE A 357 10.03 -13.52 2.58
CA PHE A 357 10.47 -12.35 1.83
C PHE A 357 9.33 -11.36 1.56
N LEU A 358 8.10 -11.67 1.95
CA LEU A 358 6.96 -10.77 1.86
C LEU A 358 6.70 -10.12 3.24
N SER A 359 6.50 -8.81 3.23
CA SER A 359 6.09 -8.07 4.42
C SER A 359 4.63 -8.37 4.76
N ARG A 360 4.35 -8.68 6.02
CA ARG A 360 2.97 -8.84 6.51
C ARG A 360 2.24 -7.52 6.71
N HIS A 361 3.02 -6.47 6.96
CA HIS A 361 2.53 -5.19 7.46
C HIS A 361 2.49 -4.12 6.37
N ASN A 362 3.39 -4.19 5.39
CA ASN A 362 3.48 -3.18 4.35
C ASN A 362 2.96 -3.72 3.03
N LYS A 363 2.01 -3.01 2.41
CA LYS A 363 1.43 -3.39 1.14
C LYS A 363 1.39 -2.22 0.17
N THR A 364 1.46 -2.52 -1.12
CA THR A 364 1.45 -1.57 -2.24
C THR A 364 0.71 -2.18 -3.44
N ASN A 365 0.18 -1.35 -4.34
CA ASN A 365 -0.44 -1.80 -5.59
C ASN A 365 0.12 -1.08 -6.82
#